data_AF-E0VRP5-F1
#
_entry.id   AF-E0VRP5-F1
#
_cell.length_a   1.000
_cell.length_b   1.000
_cell.length_c   1.000
_cell.angle_alpha   90.00
_cell.angle_beta   90.00
_cell.angle_gamma   90.00
#
_symmetry.space_group_name_H-M   'P 1'
#
loop_
_entity.id
_entity.type
_entity.pdbx_description
1 polymer ?
#
loop_
_entity_poly.entity_id
_entity_poly.type
_entity_poly.pdbx_seq_one_letter_code
_entity_poly.pdbx_strand_id
1 'polypeptide(L)'
;KKARYAGIQAQQYNSYVTLKLQNVKSTTVTVKGSNPCWEQDFLFETNDVNTGLLVEVWSKGMIWDRALGYNYIPLRDIQYSNEEGTGQWISLNAELVMRDGEVVGTKTPTGDSLLLDCRFELPFGRYDPPSGWKCLLTSDTQRTRTRGRRRSEPRSLGDDDNTDWLPLGQQNLPDQWN
;
A
#
# COMPACT_ATOMS: atom_id res chain seq x y z
N LYS A 1 13.52 -17.59 -4.44
CA LYS A 1 12.15 -17.65 -5.03
C LYS A 1 12.02 -18.89 -5.92
N LYS A 2 10.95 -19.68 -5.77
CA LYS A 2 10.75 -21.03 -6.36
C LYS A 2 9.28 -21.19 -6.77
N ALA A 3 8.92 -22.11 -7.66
CA ALA A 3 7.50 -22.47 -7.91
C ALA A 3 7.26 -23.99 -7.84
N ARG A 4 5.98 -24.36 -7.82
CA ARG A 4 5.46 -25.73 -7.93
C ARG A 4 4.26 -25.69 -8.87
N TYR A 5 4.37 -26.36 -10.01
CA TYR A 5 3.30 -26.44 -11.01
C TYR A 5 2.60 -27.80 -10.96
N ALA A 6 1.29 -27.78 -11.14
CA ALA A 6 0.45 -28.97 -11.16
C ALA A 6 0.41 -29.63 -12.55
N GLY A 7 0.14 -30.94 -12.56
CA GLY A 7 -0.07 -31.71 -13.80
C GLY A 7 1.19 -32.16 -14.53
N ILE A 8 1.04 -33.17 -15.40
CA ILE A 8 2.14 -33.87 -16.07
C ILE A 8 2.89 -32.95 -17.06
N GLN A 9 2.16 -32.01 -17.68
CA GLN A 9 2.71 -31.08 -18.68
C GLN A 9 3.74 -30.09 -18.09
N ALA A 10 3.71 -29.87 -16.77
CA ALA A 10 4.59 -28.94 -16.08
C ALA A 10 6.09 -29.19 -16.29
N GLN A 11 6.50 -30.43 -16.57
CA GLN A 11 7.90 -30.76 -16.88
C GLN A 11 8.44 -30.12 -18.16
N GLN A 12 7.55 -29.64 -19.04
CA GLN A 12 7.92 -28.98 -20.29
C GLN A 12 7.93 -27.45 -20.20
N TYR A 13 7.42 -26.85 -19.11
CA TYR A 13 7.35 -25.40 -18.97
C TYR A 13 8.76 -24.79 -18.87
N ASN A 14 9.00 -23.75 -19.68
CA ASN A 14 10.19 -22.91 -19.60
C ASN A 14 9.74 -21.60 -18.94
N SER A 15 9.76 -21.54 -17.61
CA SER A 15 9.01 -20.53 -16.86
C SER A 15 9.84 -19.36 -16.33
N TYR A 16 9.26 -18.16 -16.33
CA TYR A 16 9.82 -16.96 -15.71
C TYR A 16 8.73 -16.21 -14.93
N VAL A 17 9.16 -15.41 -13.96
CA VAL A 17 8.27 -14.53 -13.17
C VAL A 17 8.47 -13.09 -13.63
N THR A 18 7.38 -12.38 -13.81
CA THR A 18 7.36 -10.92 -13.98
C THR A 18 6.71 -10.29 -12.76
N LEU A 19 7.37 -9.26 -12.23
CA LEU A 19 6.90 -8.44 -11.12
C LEU A 19 6.59 -7.04 -11.68
N LYS A 20 5.37 -6.56 -11.46
CA LYS A 20 4.90 -5.24 -11.86
C LYS A 20 4.46 -4.46 -10.63
N LEU A 21 5.06 -3.30 -10.42
CA LEU A 21 4.61 -2.33 -9.42
C LEU A 21 4.48 -0.97 -10.09
N GLN A 22 3.27 -0.40 -10.11
CA GLN A 22 2.99 0.86 -10.79
C GLN A 22 3.54 0.83 -12.23
N ASN A 23 4.46 1.75 -12.58
CA ASN A 23 5.06 1.86 -13.90
C ASN A 23 6.39 1.09 -14.07
N VAL A 24 6.87 0.39 -13.03
CA VAL A 24 8.11 -0.38 -13.07
C VAL A 24 7.85 -1.89 -13.18
N LYS A 25 8.73 -2.58 -13.92
CA LYS A 25 8.64 -4.01 -14.20
C LYS A 25 10.01 -4.67 -14.09
N SER A 26 10.07 -5.80 -13.42
CA SER A 26 11.24 -6.68 -13.42
C SER A 26 10.85 -8.10 -13.83
N THR A 27 11.78 -8.85 -14.42
CA THR A 27 11.54 -10.21 -14.92
C THR A 27 12.73 -11.09 -14.57
N THR A 28 12.47 -12.32 -14.12
CA THR A 28 13.51 -13.31 -13.82
C THR A 28 14.12 -13.92 -15.09
N VAL A 29 15.23 -14.62 -14.93
CA VAL A 29 15.67 -15.63 -15.93
C VAL A 29 14.58 -16.68 -16.17
N THR A 30 14.62 -17.34 -17.33
CA THR A 30 13.73 -18.47 -17.66
C THR A 30 14.33 -19.78 -17.17
N VAL A 31 13.54 -20.58 -16.44
CA VAL A 31 13.96 -21.85 -15.81
C VAL A 31 12.97 -22.95 -16.19
N LYS A 32 13.49 -24.10 -16.62
CA LYS A 32 12.70 -25.24 -17.09
C LYS A 32 12.26 -26.17 -15.95
N GLY A 33 11.06 -26.72 -16.08
CA GLY A 33 10.55 -27.84 -15.28
C GLY A 33 9.40 -27.48 -14.34
N SER A 34 8.87 -28.49 -13.65
CA SER A 34 7.69 -28.36 -12.77
C SER A 34 7.98 -27.68 -11.42
N ASN A 35 9.25 -27.59 -11.03
CA ASN A 35 9.71 -27.04 -9.76
C ASN A 35 10.86 -26.04 -9.99
N PRO A 36 10.65 -24.93 -10.72
CA PRO A 36 11.71 -24.00 -11.07
C PRO A 36 12.23 -23.26 -9.83
N CYS A 37 13.52 -22.93 -9.88
CA CYS A 37 14.23 -22.17 -8.85
C CYS A 37 14.95 -20.99 -9.52
N TRP A 38 14.58 -19.77 -9.16
CA TRP A 38 15.18 -18.56 -9.75
C TRP A 38 16.14 -17.84 -8.83
N GLU A 39 15.91 -17.89 -7.51
CA GLU A 39 16.79 -17.32 -6.46
C GLU A 39 17.35 -15.92 -6.81
N GLN A 40 16.48 -15.06 -7.35
CA GLN A 40 16.80 -13.72 -7.80
C GLN A 40 15.99 -12.66 -7.04
N ASP A 41 16.66 -11.60 -6.62
CA ASP A 41 16.08 -10.50 -5.87
C ASP A 41 15.94 -9.22 -6.68
N PHE A 42 14.95 -8.43 -6.28
CA PHE A 42 14.52 -7.21 -6.94
C PHE A 42 14.12 -6.21 -5.86
N LEU A 43 14.54 -4.96 -6.03
CA LEU A 43 14.14 -3.84 -5.18
C LEU A 43 13.25 -2.92 -6.02
N PHE A 44 12.19 -2.39 -5.39
CA PHE A 44 11.28 -1.44 -6.00
C PHE A 44 11.08 -0.26 -5.06
N GLU A 45 11.10 0.95 -5.61
CA GLU A 45 10.70 2.16 -4.89
C GLU A 45 9.22 2.44 -5.15
N THR A 46 8.50 2.88 -4.12
CA THR A 46 7.11 3.34 -4.26
C THR A 46 6.75 4.31 -3.14
N ASN A 47 5.91 5.29 -3.48
CA ASN A 47 5.38 6.28 -2.54
C ASN A 47 3.87 6.08 -2.26
N ASP A 48 3.24 5.03 -2.81
CA ASP A 48 1.81 4.77 -2.62
C ASP A 48 1.51 3.33 -2.21
N VAL A 49 1.44 3.14 -0.89
CA VAL A 49 1.11 1.88 -0.21
C VAL A 49 -0.34 1.41 -0.40
N ASN A 50 -1.20 2.19 -1.06
CA ASN A 50 -2.57 1.78 -1.39
C ASN A 50 -2.63 0.91 -2.66
N THR A 51 -1.54 0.85 -3.43
CA THR A 51 -1.41 -0.01 -4.62
C THR A 51 -1.05 -1.46 -4.25
N GLY A 52 -0.69 -2.28 -5.23
CA GLY A 52 -0.28 -3.67 -5.03
C GLY A 52 0.78 -4.12 -6.04
N LEU A 53 1.55 -5.12 -5.64
CA LEU A 53 2.51 -5.82 -6.48
C LEU A 53 1.77 -6.90 -7.28
N LEU A 54 1.74 -6.77 -8.60
CA LEU A 54 1.25 -7.83 -9.50
C LEU A 54 2.41 -8.78 -9.83
N VAL A 55 2.19 -10.05 -9.51
CA VAL A 55 3.07 -11.17 -9.81
C VAL A 55 2.45 -11.97 -10.95
N GLU A 56 3.19 -12.13 -12.04
CA GLU A 56 2.77 -12.90 -13.21
C GLU A 56 3.78 -14.01 -13.48
N VAL A 57 3.31 -15.24 -13.65
CA VAL A 57 4.16 -16.38 -14.02
C VAL A 57 3.82 -16.79 -15.45
N TRP A 58 4.86 -16.85 -16.29
CA TRP A 58 4.75 -17.08 -17.72
C TRP A 58 5.59 -18.29 -18.12
N SER A 59 5.12 -19.07 -19.09
CA SER A 59 5.91 -20.06 -19.81
C SER A 59 6.30 -19.52 -21.17
N LYS A 60 7.60 -19.50 -21.44
CA LYS A 60 8.18 -19.05 -22.69
C LYS A 60 7.79 -19.97 -23.84
N GLY A 61 7.20 -19.40 -24.89
CA GLY A 61 6.83 -20.08 -26.13
C GLY A 61 7.75 -19.71 -27.29
N MET A 62 7.45 -20.26 -28.48
CA MET A 62 8.22 -20.00 -29.69
C MET A 62 7.86 -18.66 -30.36
N ILE A 63 6.59 -18.23 -30.26
CA ILE A 63 6.06 -17.02 -30.90
C ILE A 63 5.39 -16.11 -29.86
N TRP A 64 4.61 -16.68 -28.95
CA TRP A 64 3.97 -15.99 -27.82
C TRP A 64 4.22 -16.74 -26.52
N ASP A 65 4.38 -16.01 -25.44
CA ASP A 65 4.54 -16.56 -24.09
C ASP A 65 3.15 -16.78 -23.47
N ARG A 66 2.97 -17.90 -22.74
CA ARG A 66 1.68 -18.30 -22.16
C ARG A 66 1.67 -17.99 -20.66
N ALA A 67 0.62 -17.32 -20.18
CA ALA A 67 0.42 -17.18 -18.74
C ALA A 67 0.16 -18.55 -18.09
N LEU A 68 0.91 -18.84 -17.02
CA LEU A 68 0.67 -19.97 -16.13
C LEU A 68 -0.24 -19.55 -14.97
N GLY A 69 -0.08 -18.34 -14.46
CA GLY A 69 -1.00 -17.74 -13.50
C GLY A 69 -0.49 -16.46 -12.88
N TYR A 70 -1.33 -15.86 -12.04
CA TYR A 70 -1.16 -14.53 -11.47
C TYR A 70 -1.37 -14.56 -9.96
N ASN A 71 -0.75 -13.62 -9.25
CA ASN A 71 -1.10 -13.27 -7.88
C ASN A 71 -0.98 -11.75 -7.70
N TYR A 72 -1.79 -11.16 -6.83
CA TYR A 72 -1.77 -9.72 -6.55
C TYR A 72 -1.67 -9.51 -5.05
N ILE A 73 -0.61 -8.81 -4.63
CA ILE A 73 -0.26 -8.60 -3.22
C ILE A 73 -0.48 -7.11 -2.93
N PRO A 74 -1.54 -6.72 -2.19
CA PRO A 74 -1.73 -5.34 -1.76
C PRO A 74 -0.54 -4.89 -0.90
N LEU A 75 0.03 -3.72 -1.18
CA LEU A 75 1.26 -3.29 -0.51
C LEU A 75 1.06 -3.14 1.01
N ARG A 76 -0.10 -2.63 1.43
CA ARG A 76 -0.49 -2.55 2.85
C ARG A 76 -0.47 -3.88 3.62
N ASP A 77 -0.49 -5.02 2.94
CA ASP A 77 -0.47 -6.35 3.56
C ASP A 77 0.98 -6.90 3.66
N ILE A 78 1.97 -6.17 3.13
CA ILE A 78 3.40 -6.51 3.17
C ILE A 78 4.02 -6.04 4.49
N GLN A 79 4.75 -6.93 5.15
CA GLN A 79 5.46 -6.64 6.40
C GLN A 79 6.73 -5.80 6.19
N TYR A 80 7.12 -5.03 7.21
CA TYR A 80 8.41 -4.35 7.26
C TYR A 80 9.47 -5.26 7.91
N SER A 81 10.60 -5.47 7.24
CA SER A 81 11.73 -6.27 7.74
C SER A 81 13.03 -5.94 7.00
N ASN A 82 14.14 -5.86 7.74
CA ASN A 82 15.49 -5.78 7.18
C ASN A 82 16.18 -7.14 7.06
N GLU A 83 15.51 -8.22 7.47
CA GLU A 83 15.98 -9.60 7.38
C GLU A 83 15.28 -10.32 6.23
N GLU A 84 16.02 -11.17 5.51
CA GLU A 84 15.47 -12.02 4.46
C GLU A 84 14.57 -13.10 5.07
N GLY A 85 13.32 -13.15 4.59
CA GLY A 85 12.36 -14.16 5.03
C GLY A 85 12.57 -15.49 4.30
N THR A 86 12.06 -16.57 4.90
CA THR A 86 11.94 -17.89 4.23
C THR A 86 10.96 -17.89 3.05
N GLY A 87 10.21 -16.79 2.87
CA GLY A 87 9.12 -16.64 1.92
C GLY A 87 7.84 -17.36 2.33
N GLN A 88 6.76 -17.10 1.59
CA GLN A 88 5.46 -17.75 1.75
C GLN A 88 5.04 -18.40 0.43
N TRP A 89 4.36 -19.55 0.52
CA TRP A 89 3.74 -20.20 -0.64
C TRP A 89 2.40 -19.52 -0.94
N ILE A 90 2.31 -18.85 -2.09
CA ILE A 90 1.11 -18.19 -2.59
C ILE A 90 0.54 -18.99 -3.77
N SER A 91 -0.77 -19.20 -3.80
CA SER A 91 -1.45 -19.84 -4.92
C SER A 91 -1.48 -18.94 -6.13
N LEU A 92 -1.33 -19.51 -7.33
CA LEU A 92 -1.56 -18.80 -8.59
C LEU A 92 -3.01 -18.94 -9.05
N ASN A 93 -3.50 -17.87 -9.68
CA ASN A 93 -4.86 -17.69 -10.16
C ASN A 93 -4.85 -17.47 -11.68
N ALA A 94 -5.86 -17.96 -12.39
CA ALA A 94 -5.93 -17.92 -13.86
C ALA A 94 -6.36 -16.54 -14.40
N GLU A 95 -7.09 -15.76 -13.62
CA GLU A 95 -7.74 -14.52 -14.07
C GLU A 95 -7.33 -13.31 -13.22
N LEU A 96 -7.12 -12.17 -13.88
CA LEU A 96 -7.00 -10.86 -13.24
C LEU A 96 -8.39 -10.30 -12.90
N VAL A 97 -8.50 -9.60 -11.78
CA VAL A 97 -9.70 -8.83 -11.41
C VAL A 97 -9.42 -7.37 -11.69
N MET A 98 -10.17 -6.78 -12.62
CA MET A 98 -10.04 -5.38 -13.02
C MET A 98 -11.09 -4.51 -12.36
N ARG A 99 -10.74 -3.27 -12.01
CA ARG A 99 -11.65 -2.19 -11.64
C ARG A 99 -11.08 -0.88 -12.17
N ASP A 100 -11.92 -0.08 -12.84
CA ASP A 100 -11.57 1.26 -13.35
C ASP A 100 -10.28 1.31 -14.22
N GLY A 101 -9.96 0.19 -14.88
CA GLY A 101 -8.76 0.03 -15.71
C GLY A 101 -7.54 -0.56 -15.00
N GLU A 102 -7.58 -0.71 -13.67
CA GLU A 102 -6.49 -1.21 -12.85
C GLU A 102 -6.71 -2.65 -12.35
N VAL A 103 -5.63 -3.36 -12.07
CA VAL A 103 -5.68 -4.69 -11.43
C VAL A 103 -5.85 -4.50 -9.93
N VAL A 104 -6.92 -5.06 -9.36
CA VAL A 104 -7.25 -4.98 -7.93
C VAL A 104 -7.25 -6.35 -7.23
N GLY A 105 -6.91 -7.41 -7.96
CA GLY A 105 -6.88 -8.77 -7.43
C GLY A 105 -6.72 -9.84 -8.51
N THR A 106 -6.81 -11.10 -8.11
CA THR A 106 -6.81 -12.26 -9.00
C THR A 106 -7.83 -13.30 -8.53
N LYS A 107 -8.31 -14.18 -9.41
CA LYS A 107 -9.32 -15.22 -9.10
C LYS A 107 -9.13 -16.48 -9.95
N THR A 108 -9.88 -17.53 -9.61
CA THR A 108 -9.86 -18.85 -10.27
C THR A 108 -8.53 -19.58 -10.07
N PRO A 109 -8.33 -20.32 -8.95
CA PRO A 109 -7.08 -21.00 -8.65
C PRO A 109 -6.66 -22.00 -9.73
N THR A 110 -5.37 -22.00 -10.11
CA THR A 110 -4.83 -22.96 -11.10
C THR A 110 -4.41 -24.28 -10.46
N GLY A 111 -4.17 -24.29 -9.15
CA GLY A 111 -3.52 -25.38 -8.42
C GLY A 111 -1.99 -25.26 -8.36
N ASP A 112 -1.40 -24.29 -9.07
CA ASP A 112 0.02 -23.97 -8.99
C ASP A 112 0.32 -23.07 -7.78
N SER A 113 1.59 -23.03 -7.36
CA SER A 113 2.02 -22.15 -6.26
C SER A 113 3.42 -21.59 -6.47
N LEU A 114 3.64 -20.38 -5.95
CA LEU A 114 4.92 -19.67 -5.98
C LEU A 114 5.42 -19.43 -4.54
N LEU A 115 6.71 -19.64 -4.28
CA LEU A 115 7.38 -19.26 -3.05
C LEU A 115 8.05 -17.90 -3.24
N LEU A 116 7.50 -16.89 -2.58
CA LEU A 116 7.93 -15.50 -2.64
C LEU A 116 8.23 -14.96 -1.23
N ASP A 117 9.39 -14.34 -1.06
CA ASP A 117 9.62 -13.39 0.06
C ASP A 117 9.37 -11.98 -0.46
N CYS A 118 8.65 -11.18 0.32
CA CYS A 118 8.28 -9.81 0.00
C CYS A 118 8.14 -9.02 1.29
N ARG A 119 8.86 -7.90 1.38
CA ARG A 119 8.99 -7.08 2.58
C ARG A 119 9.30 -5.62 2.19
N PHE A 120 8.90 -4.68 3.03
CA PHE A 120 9.45 -3.33 2.99
C PHE A 120 10.70 -3.24 3.86
N GLU A 121 11.73 -2.54 3.39
CA GLU A 121 12.85 -2.15 4.24
C GLU A 121 12.40 -1.10 5.27
N LEU A 122 13.04 -1.07 6.43
CA LEU A 122 12.71 -0.10 7.48
C LEU A 122 13.29 1.28 7.13
N PRO A 123 12.51 2.38 7.24
CA PRO A 123 12.86 3.69 6.67
C PRO A 123 14.11 4.36 7.27
N PHE A 124 14.69 3.83 8.34
CA PHE A 124 15.95 4.32 8.93
C PHE A 124 16.93 3.17 9.25
N GLY A 125 16.83 2.06 8.52
CA GLY A 125 17.71 0.89 8.71
C GLY A 125 17.44 0.11 9.99
N ARG A 126 18.49 -0.44 10.62
CA ARG A 126 18.40 -1.43 11.71
C ARG A 126 18.15 -0.86 13.11
N TYR A 127 18.13 0.46 13.29
CA TYR A 127 18.01 1.08 14.61
C TYR A 127 16.54 1.21 15.02
N ASP A 128 16.02 0.32 15.88
CA ASP A 128 14.66 0.48 16.42
C ASP A 128 14.59 1.74 17.31
N PRO A 129 13.76 2.75 16.99
CA PRO A 129 13.63 3.95 17.78
C PRO A 129 13.02 3.61 19.15
N PRO A 130 13.23 4.43 20.21
CA PRO A 130 12.70 4.16 21.54
C PRO A 130 11.18 3.97 21.64
N SER A 131 10.42 4.43 20.64
CA SER A 131 8.97 4.25 20.51
C SER A 131 8.54 2.94 19.82
N GLY A 132 9.48 2.22 19.20
CA GLY A 132 9.24 1.01 18.40
C GLY A 132 8.69 1.30 17.00
N TRP A 133 9.23 0.65 15.97
CA TRP A 133 8.80 0.82 14.57
C TRP A 133 7.29 0.71 14.34
N LYS A 134 6.64 -0.26 14.99
CA LYS A 134 5.19 -0.51 14.88
C LYS A 134 4.37 0.71 15.34
N CYS A 135 4.86 1.48 16.32
CA CYS A 135 4.20 2.68 16.80
C CYS A 135 4.25 3.82 15.77
N LEU A 136 5.42 4.04 15.15
CA LEU A 136 5.58 5.07 14.11
C LEU A 136 4.68 4.79 12.90
N LEU A 137 4.75 3.58 12.33
CA LEU A 137 3.97 3.19 11.15
C LEU A 137 2.45 3.26 11.37
N THR A 138 1.97 2.99 12.60
CA THR A 138 0.54 3.11 12.94
C THR A 138 0.11 4.54 13.28
N SER A 139 1.00 5.37 13.83
CA SER A 139 0.68 6.74 14.23
C SER A 139 0.48 7.70 13.05
N ASP A 140 1.23 7.56 11.95
CA ASP A 140 1.00 8.35 10.74
C ASP A 140 -0.35 8.02 10.08
N THR A 141 -0.80 6.76 10.17
CA THR A 141 -2.15 6.33 9.74
C THR A 141 -3.28 7.01 10.54
N GLN A 142 -3.03 7.44 11.79
CA GLN A 142 -4.01 8.20 12.58
C GLN A 142 -3.94 9.71 12.35
N ARG A 143 -2.79 10.25 11.91
CA ARG A 143 -2.55 11.70 11.82
C ARG A 143 -3.38 12.38 10.72
N THR A 144 -3.81 11.64 9.70
CA THR A 144 -4.73 12.10 8.65
C THR A 144 -6.20 12.17 9.10
N ARG A 145 -6.57 11.61 10.26
CA ARG A 145 -7.96 11.59 10.75
C ARG A 145 -8.34 12.67 11.76
N THR A 146 -7.40 13.43 12.32
CA THR A 146 -7.70 14.43 13.37
C THR A 146 -7.76 15.89 12.89
N ARG A 147 -7.34 16.19 11.65
CA ARG A 147 -7.45 17.55 11.07
C ARG A 147 -8.85 17.82 10.47
N GLY A 148 -9.90 17.49 11.22
CA GLY A 148 -11.28 17.43 10.71
C GLY A 148 -12.39 17.73 11.73
N ARG A 149 -12.10 18.21 12.95
CA ARG A 149 -13.14 18.65 13.89
C ARG A 149 -13.20 20.18 13.92
N ARG A 150 -14.07 20.76 13.09
CA ARG A 150 -14.41 22.19 13.16
C ARG A 150 -14.88 22.52 14.57
N ARG A 151 -14.32 23.58 15.15
CA ARG A 151 -14.81 24.18 16.40
C ARG A 151 -16.21 24.73 16.10
N SER A 152 -17.25 24.15 16.71
CA SER A 152 -18.60 24.70 16.65
C SER A 152 -18.66 25.97 17.50
N GLU A 153 -19.00 27.09 16.88
CA GLU A 153 -19.35 28.32 17.58
C GLU A 153 -20.63 28.09 18.41
N PRO A 154 -20.69 28.56 19.67
CA PRO A 154 -21.97 28.63 20.38
C PRO A 154 -22.77 29.81 19.82
N ARG A 155 -24.00 29.54 19.35
CA ARG A 155 -24.94 30.60 18.97
C ARG A 155 -25.64 31.18 20.19
N SER A 156 -25.73 32.50 20.16
CA SER A 156 -26.75 33.40 20.73
C SER A 156 -27.85 32.81 21.61
N LEU A 157 -28.00 33.40 22.80
CA LEU A 157 -29.26 33.51 23.53
C LEU A 157 -29.58 35.00 23.68
N GLY A 158 -30.67 35.44 23.06
CA GLY A 158 -31.50 36.49 23.64
C GLY A 158 -32.52 35.87 24.62
N ASP A 159 -33.36 36.62 25.31
CA ASP A 159 -33.72 38.03 25.14
C ASP A 159 -33.99 38.72 26.50
N ASP A 160 -34.07 40.05 26.45
CA ASP A 160 -34.88 40.98 27.27
C ASP A 160 -34.68 41.11 28.80
N ASP A 161 -34.33 42.33 29.27
CA ASP A 161 -35.35 43.26 29.81
C ASP A 161 -34.87 44.74 29.95
N ASN A 162 -35.79 45.65 29.61
CA ASN A 162 -36.04 47.05 30.02
C ASN A 162 -35.00 48.21 30.12
N THR A 163 -35.34 49.32 29.43
CA THR A 163 -35.24 50.77 29.80
C THR A 163 -33.91 51.37 30.32
N ASP A 164 -33.40 52.50 29.78
CA ASP A 164 -34.16 53.76 29.70
C ASP A 164 -33.65 54.81 28.66
N TRP A 165 -34.42 55.90 28.54
CA TRP A 165 -34.28 57.05 27.62
C TRP A 165 -33.34 58.17 28.13
N LEU A 166 -32.83 59.18 27.38
CA LEU A 166 -32.89 59.72 25.99
C LEU A 166 -31.53 60.46 25.73
N PRO A 167 -31.08 60.77 24.48
CA PRO A 167 -29.79 61.42 24.22
C PRO A 167 -29.87 62.96 24.14
N LEU A 168 -28.78 63.68 24.46
CA LEU A 168 -28.40 65.02 23.93
C LEU A 168 -27.13 65.57 24.60
N GLY A 169 -26.38 66.44 23.90
CA GLY A 169 -25.67 67.57 24.55
C GLY A 169 -24.17 67.46 24.86
N GLN A 170 -23.35 67.94 23.92
CA GLN A 170 -22.16 68.83 24.07
C GLN A 170 -21.42 69.08 25.42
N GLN A 171 -20.10 69.29 25.26
CA GLN A 171 -19.18 70.14 26.07
C GLN A 171 -18.69 69.64 27.45
N ASN A 172 -17.45 69.16 27.55
CA ASN A 172 -16.27 69.99 27.93
C ASN A 172 -14.97 69.18 28.15
N LEU A 173 -13.84 69.80 27.77
CA LEU A 173 -12.48 69.61 28.32
C LEU A 173 -12.22 70.76 29.34
N PRO A 174 -11.12 70.82 30.13
CA PRO A 174 -9.91 69.97 30.17
C PRO A 174 -9.49 69.54 31.62
N ASP A 175 -8.19 69.26 31.76
CA ASP A 175 -7.32 69.19 32.96
C ASP A 175 -6.91 67.75 33.35
N GLN A 176 -5.71 67.27 32.99
CA GLN A 176 -4.41 67.58 33.62
C GLN A 176 -4.45 67.53 35.15
N TRP A 177 -3.77 66.55 35.75
CA TRP A 177 -2.62 66.69 36.67
C TRP A 177 -1.99 65.30 36.90
N ASN A 178 -0.69 65.29 37.23
CA ASN A 178 0.23 64.15 37.43
C ASN A 178 -0.35 62.82 37.93
#